data_AF-A0A937LF82-F1
#
_entry.id   AF-A0A937LF82-F1
#
_cell.length_a   1.000
_cell.length_b   1.000
_cell.length_c   1.000
_cell.angle_alpha   90.00
_cell.angle_beta   90.00
_cell.angle_gamma   90.00
#
_symmetry.space_group_name_H-M   'P 1'
#
loop_
_entity.id
_entity.type
_entity.pdbx_description
1 polymer ?
#
loop_
_entity_poly.entity_id
_entity_poly.type
_entity_poly.pdbx_seq_one_letter_code
_entity_poly.pdbx_strand_id
1 'polypeptide(L)'
;MIAKLKARPEDIQLLVETGRSLISNNRASAFLELFETIYPDESLKALPPQLVFSIGQTALAEKNFSLASKLLGHLQKKDNRSPALIIPLSEALINAGDLVEAKNVLESAIRQGGNNDPSLLTNLAIVEAEAGNYSQAESLYKRVVNIRPKDFLGHYNLGGFYTMIGRNNDAIQSYECCL
;
A
#
# COMPACT_ATOMS: atom_id res chain seq x y z
N MET A 1 -9.35 0.61 -29.45
CA MET A 1 -9.54 -0.26 -28.27
C MET A 1 -10.45 0.40 -27.24
N ILE A 2 -10.12 1.61 -26.75
CA ILE A 2 -10.90 2.36 -25.74
C ILE A 2 -12.41 2.44 -26.02
N ALA A 3 -12.83 2.92 -27.20
CA ALA A 3 -14.26 3.04 -27.53
C ALA A 3 -14.99 1.68 -27.51
N LYS A 4 -14.31 0.59 -27.91
CA LYS A 4 -14.85 -0.77 -27.86
C LYS A 4 -14.99 -1.26 -26.42
N LEU A 5 -14.04 -0.90 -25.54
CA LEU A 5 -14.08 -1.28 -24.12
C LEU A 5 -15.22 -0.55 -23.41
N LYS A 6 -15.42 0.74 -23.69
CA LYS A 6 -16.57 1.51 -23.16
C LYS A 6 -17.92 0.90 -23.56
N ALA A 7 -18.01 0.31 -24.75
CA ALA A 7 -19.23 -0.33 -25.23
C ALA A 7 -19.44 -1.76 -24.68
N ARG A 8 -18.37 -2.42 -24.21
CA ARG A 8 -18.37 -3.81 -23.73
C ARG A 8 -17.47 -3.94 -22.49
N PRO A 9 -17.85 -3.32 -21.36
CA PRO A 9 -17.04 -3.32 -20.14
C PRO A 9 -16.85 -4.72 -19.53
N GLU A 10 -17.70 -5.67 -19.85
CA GLU A 10 -17.60 -7.07 -19.44
C GLU A 10 -16.50 -7.85 -20.18
N ASP A 11 -15.97 -7.31 -21.30
CA ASP A 11 -14.93 -7.94 -22.11
C ASP A 11 -13.55 -7.81 -21.44
N ILE A 12 -13.24 -8.77 -20.55
CA ILE A 12 -11.99 -8.82 -19.78
C ILE A 12 -10.75 -8.86 -20.69
N GLN A 13 -10.83 -9.57 -21.83
CA GLN A 13 -9.70 -9.63 -22.76
C GLN A 13 -9.41 -8.24 -23.32
N LEU A 14 -10.46 -7.51 -23.73
CA LEU A 14 -10.32 -6.15 -24.22
C LEU A 14 -9.82 -5.18 -23.15
N LEU A 15 -10.21 -5.37 -21.89
CA LEU A 15 -9.67 -4.61 -20.76
C LEU A 15 -8.15 -4.83 -20.64
N VAL A 16 -7.70 -6.09 -20.63
CA VAL A 16 -6.28 -6.46 -20.52
C VAL A 16 -5.47 -5.91 -21.70
N GLU A 17 -5.97 -6.04 -22.93
CA GLU A 17 -5.30 -5.52 -24.13
C GLU A 17 -5.19 -4.00 -24.10
N THR A 18 -6.27 -3.30 -23.68
CA THR A 18 -6.28 -1.85 -23.54
C THR A 18 -5.30 -1.38 -22.48
N GLY A 19 -5.29 -2.03 -21.31
CA GLY A 19 -4.35 -1.73 -20.23
C GLY A 19 -2.90 -1.94 -20.66
N ARG A 20 -2.57 -3.09 -21.25
CA ARG A 20 -1.22 -3.37 -21.77
C ARG A 20 -0.78 -2.33 -22.79
N SER A 21 -1.65 -1.96 -23.73
CA SER A 21 -1.34 -0.96 -24.75
C SER A 21 -1.06 0.40 -24.13
N LEU A 22 -1.87 0.87 -23.17
CA LEU A 22 -1.66 2.18 -22.55
C LEU A 22 -0.43 2.20 -21.65
N ILE A 23 -0.23 1.16 -20.82
CA ILE A 23 0.90 1.07 -19.90
C ILE A 23 2.23 1.01 -20.68
N SER A 24 2.33 0.21 -21.74
CA SER A 24 3.55 0.13 -22.56
C SER A 24 3.89 1.42 -23.30
N ASN A 25 2.92 2.31 -23.48
CA ASN A 25 3.12 3.65 -24.06
C ASN A 25 3.29 4.74 -22.99
N ASN A 26 3.65 4.36 -21.75
CA ASN A 26 3.82 5.28 -20.62
C ASN A 26 2.57 6.11 -20.29
N ARG A 27 1.39 5.51 -20.48
CA ARG A 27 0.07 6.11 -20.21
C ARG A 27 -0.71 5.33 -19.16
N ALA A 28 -0.03 4.86 -18.12
CA ALA A 28 -0.65 4.09 -17.04
C ALA A 28 -1.72 4.91 -16.30
N SER A 29 -1.47 6.17 -15.97
CA SER A 29 -2.46 7.03 -15.31
C SER A 29 -3.74 7.21 -16.15
N ALA A 30 -3.62 7.37 -17.48
CA ALA A 30 -4.78 7.45 -18.38
C ALA A 30 -5.55 6.11 -18.46
N PHE A 31 -4.88 4.98 -18.31
CA PHE A 31 -5.55 3.69 -18.17
C PHE A 31 -6.36 3.60 -16.87
N LEU A 32 -5.80 4.06 -15.75
CA LEU A 32 -6.47 4.04 -14.45
C LEU A 32 -7.71 4.95 -14.42
N GLU A 33 -7.62 6.16 -15.00
CA GLU A 33 -8.78 7.06 -15.15
C GLU A 33 -9.89 6.42 -16.01
N LEU A 34 -9.49 5.78 -17.12
CA LEU A 34 -10.43 5.06 -17.99
C LEU A 34 -11.07 3.89 -17.24
N PHE A 35 -10.28 3.13 -16.49
CA PHE A 35 -10.74 2.00 -15.70
C PHE A 35 -11.77 2.46 -14.66
N GLU A 36 -11.46 3.50 -13.89
CA GLU A 36 -12.37 4.04 -12.87
C GLU A 36 -13.69 4.56 -13.46
N THR A 37 -13.64 5.14 -14.66
CA THR A 37 -14.86 5.57 -15.38
C THR A 37 -15.74 4.39 -15.79
N ILE A 38 -15.15 3.25 -16.12
CA ILE A 38 -15.86 2.09 -16.69
C ILE A 38 -16.31 1.11 -15.59
N TYR A 39 -15.54 1.01 -14.50
CA TYR A 39 -15.73 -0.01 -13.47
C TYR A 39 -16.06 0.60 -12.09
N PRO A 40 -17.33 0.98 -11.83
CA PRO A 40 -17.79 1.35 -10.49
C PRO A 40 -17.74 0.15 -9.53
N ASP A 41 -17.87 0.40 -8.22
CA ASP A 41 -17.66 -0.57 -7.13
C ASP A 41 -18.39 -1.90 -7.30
N GLU A 42 -19.63 -1.86 -7.80
CA GLU A 42 -20.46 -3.04 -8.01
C GLU A 42 -19.91 -3.95 -9.11
N SER A 43 -19.32 -3.36 -10.15
CA SER A 43 -18.75 -4.07 -11.30
C SER A 43 -17.42 -4.77 -10.98
N LEU A 44 -16.70 -4.31 -9.94
CA LEU A 44 -15.44 -4.94 -9.52
C LEU A 44 -15.63 -6.40 -9.12
N LYS A 45 -16.82 -6.77 -8.62
CA LYS A 45 -17.16 -8.15 -8.23
C LYS A 45 -17.07 -9.14 -9.40
N ALA A 46 -17.27 -8.67 -10.63
CA ALA A 46 -17.23 -9.49 -11.83
C ALA A 46 -15.80 -9.68 -12.38
N LEU A 47 -14.82 -8.91 -11.89
CA LEU A 47 -13.45 -8.99 -12.35
C LEU A 47 -12.66 -10.11 -11.65
N PRO A 48 -11.75 -10.80 -12.36
CA PRO A 48 -10.85 -11.77 -11.73
C PRO A 48 -10.01 -11.12 -10.63
N PRO A 49 -9.86 -11.74 -9.44
CA PRO A 49 -9.10 -11.17 -8.33
C PRO A 49 -7.66 -10.79 -8.68
N GLN A 50 -6.99 -11.60 -9.50
CA GLN A 50 -5.62 -11.33 -9.94
C GLN A 50 -5.55 -10.08 -10.82
N LEU A 51 -6.55 -9.84 -11.67
CA LEU A 51 -6.60 -8.65 -12.50
C LEU A 51 -6.81 -7.39 -11.65
N VAL A 52 -7.75 -7.44 -10.70
CA VAL A 52 -7.97 -6.34 -9.74
C VAL A 52 -6.71 -6.06 -8.94
N PHE A 53 -5.97 -7.10 -8.53
CA PHE A 53 -4.70 -6.96 -7.81
C PHE A 53 -3.62 -6.29 -8.67
N SER A 54 -3.47 -6.71 -9.93
CA SER A 54 -2.50 -6.09 -10.87
C SER A 54 -2.84 -4.63 -11.15
N ILE A 55 -4.12 -4.28 -11.31
CA ILE A 55 -4.55 -2.89 -11.49
C ILE A 55 -4.33 -2.08 -10.20
N GLY A 56 -4.61 -2.66 -9.02
CA GLY A 56 -4.31 -2.03 -7.72
C GLY A 56 -2.82 -1.74 -7.53
N GLN A 57 -1.93 -2.66 -7.92
CA GLN A 57 -0.48 -2.41 -7.92
C GLN A 57 -0.06 -1.34 -8.94
N THR A 58 -0.70 -1.31 -10.12
CA THR A 58 -0.46 -0.25 -11.09
C THR A 58 -0.88 1.11 -10.52
N ALA A 59 -2.01 1.16 -9.80
CA ALA A 59 -2.46 2.36 -9.12
C ALA A 59 -1.51 2.83 -8.02
N LEU A 60 -0.93 1.91 -7.22
CA LEU A 60 0.14 2.23 -6.27
C LEU A 60 1.36 2.86 -6.96
N ALA A 61 1.85 2.23 -8.04
CA ALA A 61 3.01 2.72 -8.79
C ALA A 61 2.78 4.13 -9.38
N GLU A 62 1.55 4.40 -9.82
CA GLU A 62 1.12 5.70 -10.35
C GLU A 62 0.70 6.70 -9.25
N LYS A 63 0.84 6.33 -7.96
CA LYS A 63 0.44 7.14 -6.80
C LYS A 63 -1.06 7.50 -6.78
N ASN A 64 -1.89 6.74 -7.49
CA ASN A 64 -3.34 6.83 -7.39
C ASN A 64 -3.80 6.02 -6.17
N PHE A 65 -3.51 6.55 -4.98
CA PHE A 65 -3.71 5.85 -3.70
C PHE A 65 -5.19 5.59 -3.38
N SER A 66 -6.09 6.48 -3.80
CA SER A 66 -7.54 6.29 -3.63
C SER A 66 -8.05 5.10 -4.43
N LEU A 67 -7.67 4.96 -5.70
CA LEU A 67 -8.04 3.79 -6.49
C LEU A 67 -7.34 2.52 -5.97
N ALA A 68 -6.07 2.62 -5.59
CA ALA A 68 -5.32 1.50 -5.04
C ALA A 68 -5.97 0.92 -3.78
N SER A 69 -6.30 1.77 -2.79
CA SER A 69 -6.90 1.35 -1.52
C SER A 69 -8.28 0.73 -1.74
N LYS A 70 -9.06 1.31 -2.66
CA LYS A 70 -10.36 0.78 -3.08
C LYS A 70 -10.27 -0.62 -3.68
N LEU A 71 -9.37 -0.83 -4.65
CA LEU A 71 -9.21 -2.13 -5.32
C LEU A 71 -8.66 -3.20 -4.39
N LEU A 72 -7.63 -2.87 -3.61
CA LEU A 72 -7.02 -3.80 -2.67
C LEU A 72 -7.95 -4.10 -1.49
N GLY A 73 -8.72 -3.11 -1.02
CA GLY A 73 -9.74 -3.28 0.01
C GLY A 73 -10.91 -4.15 -0.46
N HIS A 74 -11.29 -4.04 -1.74
CA HIS A 74 -12.27 -4.95 -2.35
C HIS A 74 -11.80 -6.41 -2.28
N LEU A 75 -10.53 -6.66 -2.61
CA LEU A 75 -9.94 -8.00 -2.54
C LEU A 75 -9.85 -8.52 -1.10
N GLN A 76 -9.41 -7.67 -0.17
CA GLN A 76 -9.29 -8.01 1.24
C GLN A 76 -10.64 -8.46 1.81
N LYS A 77 -11.73 -7.73 1.55
CA LYS A 77 -13.09 -8.09 2.02
C LYS A 77 -13.54 -9.49 1.57
N LYS A 78 -13.06 -9.95 0.41
CA LYS A 78 -13.39 -11.27 -0.15
C LYS A 78 -12.48 -12.38 0.39
N ASP A 79 -11.23 -12.04 0.69
CA ASP A 79 -10.24 -12.93 1.28
C ASP A 79 -9.49 -12.24 2.42
N ASN A 80 -10.12 -12.23 3.60
CA ASN A 80 -9.61 -11.55 4.79
C ASN A 80 -8.29 -12.13 5.33
N ARG A 81 -7.74 -13.19 4.71
CA ARG A 81 -6.55 -13.89 5.18
C ARG A 81 -5.36 -13.80 4.24
N SER A 82 -5.49 -13.20 3.06
CA SER A 82 -4.37 -13.14 2.11
C SER A 82 -3.28 -12.17 2.60
N PRO A 83 -2.13 -12.67 3.11
CA PRO A 83 -1.10 -11.80 3.69
C PRO A 83 -0.46 -10.91 2.61
N ALA A 84 -0.50 -11.36 1.35
CA ALA A 84 0.01 -10.63 0.19
C ALA A 84 -0.71 -9.29 -0.08
N LEU A 85 -1.93 -9.12 0.43
CA LEU A 85 -2.71 -7.88 0.27
C LEU A 85 -2.43 -6.86 1.37
N ILE A 86 -2.01 -7.30 2.55
CA ILE A 86 -1.93 -6.44 3.74
C ILE A 86 -0.96 -5.29 3.55
N ILE A 87 0.27 -5.57 3.09
CA ILE A 87 1.28 -4.52 2.89
C ILE A 87 0.84 -3.53 1.80
N PRO A 88 0.50 -3.94 0.56
CA PRO A 88 0.03 -3.02 -0.47
C PRO A 88 -1.21 -2.22 -0.07
N LEU A 89 -2.18 -2.86 0.61
CA LEU A 89 -3.39 -2.18 1.08
C LEU A 89 -3.06 -1.13 2.15
N SER A 90 -2.23 -1.49 3.13
CA SER A 90 -1.83 -0.55 4.19
C SER A 90 -1.06 0.64 3.62
N GLU A 91 -0.17 0.42 2.65
CA GLU A 91 0.54 1.50 1.94
C GLU A 91 -0.42 2.42 1.20
N ALA A 92 -1.38 1.85 0.47
CA ALA A 92 -2.40 2.63 -0.23
C ALA A 92 -3.25 3.46 0.75
N LEU A 93 -3.66 2.88 1.88
CA LEU A 93 -4.48 3.55 2.90
C LEU A 93 -3.70 4.67 3.60
N ILE A 94 -2.43 4.43 3.97
CA ILE A 94 -1.55 5.45 4.56
C ILE A 94 -1.46 6.66 3.63
N ASN A 95 -1.07 6.43 2.37
CA ASN A 95 -0.88 7.52 1.41
C ASN A 95 -2.19 8.19 0.96
N ALA A 96 -3.34 7.52 1.12
CA ALA A 96 -4.66 8.11 0.94
C ALA A 96 -5.13 8.94 2.14
N GLY A 97 -4.44 8.85 3.29
CA GLY A 97 -4.84 9.50 4.55
C GLY A 97 -5.86 8.71 5.38
N ASP A 98 -6.21 7.49 4.97
CA ASP A 98 -7.17 6.61 5.63
C ASP A 98 -6.52 5.86 6.83
N LEU A 99 -5.90 6.61 7.74
CA LEU A 99 -5.04 6.09 8.82
C LEU A 99 -5.76 5.12 9.76
N VAL A 100 -7.06 5.33 10.01
CA VAL A 100 -7.87 4.46 10.86
C VAL A 100 -8.00 3.06 10.24
N GLU A 101 -8.28 2.99 8.94
CA GLU A 101 -8.43 1.71 8.25
C GLU A 101 -7.07 1.04 8.09
N ALA A 102 -6.01 1.80 7.78
CA ALA A 102 -4.64 1.30 7.72
C ALA A 102 -4.26 0.62 9.05
N LYS A 103 -4.52 1.30 10.18
CA LYS A 103 -4.28 0.75 11.52
C LYS A 103 -5.04 -0.55 11.75
N ASN A 104 -6.34 -0.58 11.46
CA ASN A 104 -7.18 -1.76 11.66
C ASN A 104 -6.66 -2.98 10.89
N VAL A 105 -6.28 -2.79 9.62
CA VAL A 105 -5.73 -3.83 8.75
C VAL A 105 -4.41 -4.37 9.31
N LEU A 106 -3.49 -3.48 9.68
CA LEU A 106 -2.16 -3.84 10.21
C LEU A 106 -2.24 -4.55 11.57
N GLU A 107 -3.04 -4.03 12.50
CA GLU A 107 -3.23 -4.66 13.80
C GLU A 107 -3.88 -6.04 13.70
N SER A 108 -4.83 -6.20 12.77
CA SER A 108 -5.44 -7.51 12.50
C SER A 108 -4.40 -8.51 12.03
N ALA A 109 -3.52 -8.13 11.09
CA ALA A 109 -2.45 -8.98 10.60
C ALA A 109 -1.43 -9.33 11.69
N ILE A 110 -1.08 -8.37 12.54
CA ILE A 110 -0.20 -8.57 13.71
C ILE A 110 -0.81 -9.57 14.70
N ARG A 111 -2.12 -9.45 15.00
CA ARG A 111 -2.84 -10.40 15.87
C ARG A 111 -2.90 -11.82 15.30
N GLN A 112 -2.84 -11.97 13.98
CA GLN A 112 -2.87 -13.25 13.28
C GLN A 112 -1.50 -13.92 13.12
N GLY A 113 -0.46 -13.40 13.79
CA GLY A 113 0.88 -14.01 13.80
C GLY A 113 1.96 -13.16 13.13
N GLY A 114 1.60 -11.98 12.59
CA GLY A 114 2.55 -11.03 11.99
C GLY A 114 3.29 -10.14 13.01
N ASN A 115 3.26 -10.46 14.30
CA ASN A 115 3.77 -9.58 15.37
C ASN A 115 5.28 -9.31 15.34
N ASN A 116 6.05 -10.13 14.62
CA ASN A 116 7.49 -9.96 14.41
C ASN A 116 7.84 -9.69 12.93
N ASP A 117 6.86 -9.40 12.08
CA ASP A 117 7.10 -9.01 10.69
C ASP A 117 7.55 -7.54 10.64
N PRO A 118 8.80 -7.24 10.22
CA PRO A 118 9.29 -5.88 10.19
C PRO A 118 8.50 -4.96 9.28
N SER A 119 7.94 -5.46 8.17
CA SER A 119 7.16 -4.64 7.24
C SER A 119 5.82 -4.21 7.85
N LEU A 120 5.15 -5.10 8.58
CA LEU A 120 3.91 -4.75 9.30
C LEU A 120 4.19 -3.75 10.42
N LEU A 121 5.28 -3.95 11.17
CA LEU A 121 5.67 -3.05 12.26
C LEU A 121 6.07 -1.67 11.74
N THR A 122 6.81 -1.60 10.62
CA THR A 122 7.15 -0.34 9.95
C THR A 122 5.90 0.40 9.50
N ASN A 123 4.98 -0.26 8.78
CA ASN A 123 3.77 0.42 8.31
C ASN A 123 2.88 0.88 9.47
N LEU A 124 2.79 0.11 10.56
CA LEU A 124 2.07 0.56 11.76
C LEU A 124 2.78 1.74 12.43
N ALA A 125 4.11 1.75 12.45
CA ALA A 125 4.88 2.87 12.98
C ALA A 125 4.65 4.15 12.18
N ILE A 126 4.56 4.06 10.84
CA ILE A 126 4.20 5.18 9.96
C ILE A 126 2.80 5.69 10.31
N VAL A 127 1.80 4.80 10.42
CA VAL A 127 0.42 5.18 10.78
C VAL A 127 0.37 5.90 12.13
N GLU A 128 1.06 5.37 13.15
CA GLU A 128 1.10 6.01 14.46
C GLU A 128 1.84 7.36 14.42
N ALA A 129 2.87 7.49 13.61
CA ALA A 129 3.61 8.73 13.43
C ALA A 129 2.74 9.81 12.76
N GLU A 130 2.03 9.48 11.67
CA GLU A 130 1.12 10.38 10.98
C GLU A 130 -0.11 10.74 11.82
N ALA A 131 -0.54 9.83 12.71
CA ALA A 131 -1.59 10.10 13.69
C ALA A 131 -1.12 10.94 14.90
N GLY A 132 0.18 11.29 14.98
CA GLY A 132 0.75 12.07 16.09
C GLY A 132 1.10 11.26 17.34
N ASN A 133 0.98 9.94 17.31
CA ASN A 133 1.28 9.03 18.41
C ASN A 133 2.77 8.66 18.42
N TYR A 134 3.64 9.66 18.52
CA TYR A 134 5.09 9.51 18.32
C TYR A 134 5.75 8.48 19.25
N SER A 135 5.33 8.39 20.52
CA SER A 135 5.87 7.39 21.46
C SER A 135 5.60 5.95 21.00
N GLN A 136 4.43 5.69 20.43
CA GLN A 136 4.07 4.37 19.92
C GLN A 136 4.83 4.07 18.63
N ALA A 137 4.92 5.06 17.73
CA ALA A 137 5.72 4.94 16.50
C ALA A 137 7.19 4.61 16.81
N GLU A 138 7.81 5.33 17.74
CA GLU A 138 9.20 5.09 18.16
C GLU A 138 9.39 3.67 18.68
N SER A 139 8.48 3.19 19.53
CA SER A 139 8.50 1.82 20.05
C SER A 139 8.46 0.78 18.93
N LEU A 140 7.61 0.98 17.93
CA LEU A 140 7.48 0.08 16.78
C LEU A 140 8.73 0.10 15.90
N TYR A 141 9.27 1.27 15.57
CA TYR A 141 10.54 1.37 14.82
C TYR A 141 11.71 0.73 15.57
N LYS A 142 11.80 0.93 16.90
CA LYS A 142 12.82 0.27 17.73
C LYS A 142 12.67 -1.25 17.71
N ARG A 143 11.45 -1.78 17.69
CA ARG A 143 11.22 -3.22 17.52
C ARG A 143 11.71 -3.72 16.16
N VAL A 144 11.49 -2.97 15.08
CA VAL A 144 11.99 -3.31 13.74
C VAL A 144 13.51 -3.49 13.75
N VAL A 145 14.26 -2.50 14.27
CA VAL A 145 15.74 -2.59 14.34
C VAL A 145 16.22 -3.65 15.33
N ASN A 146 15.46 -3.98 16.38
CA ASN A 146 15.80 -5.09 17.26
C ASN A 146 15.62 -6.46 16.59
N ILE A 147 14.59 -6.63 15.74
CA ILE A 147 14.36 -7.87 14.99
C ILE A 147 15.41 -8.03 13.89
N ARG A 148 15.77 -6.93 13.20
CA ARG A 148 16.78 -6.91 12.15
C ARG A 148 17.84 -5.84 12.41
N PRO A 149 18.83 -6.11 13.30
CA PRO A 149 19.79 -5.10 13.74
C PRO A 149 20.77 -4.61 12.67
N LYS A 150 20.90 -5.35 11.56
CA LYS A 150 21.77 -5.02 10.42
C LYS A 150 21.00 -4.63 9.16
N ASP A 151 19.67 -4.53 9.24
CA ASP A 151 18.85 -4.17 8.09
C ASP A 151 18.87 -2.65 7.91
N PHE A 152 19.46 -2.23 6.80
CA PHE A 152 19.56 -0.82 6.41
C PHE A 152 18.20 -0.13 6.46
N LEU A 153 17.15 -0.79 5.96
CA LEU A 153 15.84 -0.16 5.80
C LEU A 153 15.20 0.16 7.16
N GLY A 154 15.40 -0.70 8.17
CA GLY A 154 14.86 -0.48 9.52
C GLY A 154 15.44 0.77 10.19
N HIS A 155 16.76 0.91 10.13
CA HIS A 155 17.49 2.06 10.67
C HIS A 155 17.24 3.34 9.86
N TYR A 156 17.15 3.24 8.52
CA TYR A 156 16.76 4.36 7.65
C TYR A 156 15.36 4.90 8.02
N ASN A 157 14.38 4.01 8.22
CA ASN A 157 13.03 4.40 8.60
C ASN A 157 12.97 5.02 10.01
N LEU A 158 13.71 4.45 10.98
CA LEU A 158 13.79 5.03 12.33
C LEU A 158 14.46 6.42 12.31
N GLY A 159 15.53 6.59 11.53
CA GLY A 159 16.17 7.88 11.34
C GLY A 159 15.23 8.90 10.69
N GLY A 160 14.49 8.49 9.65
CA GLY A 160 13.48 9.33 8.99
C GLY A 160 12.38 9.77 9.95
N PHE A 161 11.92 8.87 10.81
CA PHE A 161 10.98 9.21 11.89
C PHE A 161 11.57 10.24 12.85
N TYR A 162 12.81 10.07 13.31
CA TYR A 162 13.44 11.04 14.20
C TYR A 162 13.64 12.42 13.54
N THR A 163 13.97 12.47 12.26
CA THR A 163 13.99 13.72 11.48
C THR A 163 12.61 14.37 11.45
N MET A 164 11.55 13.60 11.19
CA MET A 164 10.17 14.10 11.14
C MET A 164 9.77 14.80 12.46
N ILE A 165 10.18 14.28 13.60
CA ILE A 165 9.86 14.84 14.92
C ILE A 165 10.93 15.80 15.48
N GLY A 166 11.93 16.18 14.67
CA GLY A 166 12.97 17.15 15.04
C GLY A 166 14.07 16.63 15.98
N ARG A 167 14.16 15.31 16.19
CA ARG A 167 15.18 14.65 17.02
C ARG A 167 16.45 14.34 16.22
N ASN A 168 17.14 15.38 15.77
CA ASN A 168 18.24 15.25 14.81
C ASN A 168 19.40 14.36 15.29
N ASN A 169 19.74 14.38 16.58
CA ASN A 169 20.83 13.55 17.10
C ASN A 169 20.49 12.06 17.05
N ASP A 170 19.26 11.68 17.40
CA ASP A 170 18.79 10.31 17.31
C ASP A 170 18.68 9.84 15.85
N ALA A 171 18.34 10.77 14.94
CA ALA A 171 18.33 10.50 13.50
C ALA A 171 19.73 10.17 12.98
N ILE A 172 20.74 10.98 13.32
CA ILE A 172 22.15 10.74 12.96
C ILE A 172 22.61 9.38 13.46
N GLN A 173 22.38 9.07 14.74
CA GLN A 173 22.76 7.78 15.31
C GLN A 173 22.11 6.60 14.57
N SER A 174 20.83 6.74 14.19
CA SER A 174 20.12 5.71 13.43
C SER A 174 20.71 5.54 12.03
N TYR A 175 21.06 6.63 11.35
CA TYR A 175 21.70 6.57 10.03
C TYR A 175 23.13 6.05 10.07
N GLU A 176 23.88 6.30 11.13
CA GLU A 176 25.24 5.78 11.29
C GLU A 176 25.28 4.26 11.45
N CYS A 177 24.24 3.64 11.99
CA CYS A 177 24.13 2.17 12.03
C CYS A 177 24.01 1.50 10.65
N CYS A 178 23.82 2.29 9.58
CA CYS A 178 23.66 1.84 8.20
C CYS A 178 24.90 2.01 7.31
N LEU A 179 25.93 2.71 7.78
CA LEU A 179 27.15 3.04 7.03
C LEU A 179 28.27 2.03 7.31
#